data_AF-A0A970H2P4-F1
#
_entry.id   AF-A0A970H2P4-F1
#
_cell.length_a   1.000
_cell.length_b   1.000
_cell.length_c   1.000
_cell.angle_alpha   90.00
_cell.angle_beta   90.00
_cell.angle_gamma   90.00
#
_symmetry.space_group_name_H-M   'P 1'
#
loop_
_entity.id
_entity.type
_entity.pdbx_description
1 polymer ?
#
loop_
_entity_poly.entity_id
_entity_poly.type
_entity_poly.pdbx_seq_one_letter_code
_entity_poly.pdbx_strand_id
1 'polypeptide(L)'
;MDKYEISIKSLVEFILRYGDITTSQKPGQNIERAQYGSHIHKKLQQEFEKEKDYNKEAYVRYTYEKSDLALTVTGRADGWYVADDFLCVDEIKTVEFDLESLEEVDPLHLAQAKCYAFILSLEQKMNSIVNVIYYNIHTDEKKIMHKEYSFSELEEFFVNLCERYTSWLSFDRERKEKLHIQLKGLVFPFPSYREGQRQLCTAVYRTIERENKLLIQAPTGIGKTISVLFPSLKAVAEGKGGKVFFLTARNAGILAPQDTLLMLNSKAKDLSFITLTAKEKICPFGLACNP
;
A
#
# COMPACT_ATOMS: atom_id res chain seq x y z
N MET A 1 8.52 -20.10 10.54
CA MET A 1 7.29 -19.30 10.42
C MET A 1 7.68 -17.93 9.92
N ASP A 2 7.26 -17.57 8.72
CA ASP A 2 7.56 -16.27 8.12
C ASP A 2 6.71 -15.20 8.80
N LYS A 3 7.33 -14.08 9.15
CA LYS A 3 6.68 -12.99 9.89
C LYS A 3 6.46 -11.80 8.98
N TYR A 4 5.22 -11.34 8.92
CA TYR A 4 4.81 -10.17 8.17
C TYR A 4 4.16 -9.16 9.11
N GLU A 5 4.36 -7.89 8.81
CA GLU A 5 3.73 -6.80 9.55
C GLU A 5 3.03 -5.86 8.57
N ILE A 6 1.79 -5.48 8.91
CA ILE A 6 0.98 -4.55 8.11
C ILE A 6 0.16 -3.64 9.03
N SER A 7 -0.02 -2.39 8.64
CA SER A 7 -0.97 -1.52 9.33
C SER A 7 -2.42 -1.89 9.01
N ILE A 8 -3.35 -1.71 9.94
CA ILE A 8 -4.79 -1.91 9.73
C ILE A 8 -5.27 -1.12 8.51
N LYS A 9 -4.85 0.14 8.40
CA LYS A 9 -5.16 0.99 7.23
C LYS A 9 -4.70 0.34 5.93
N SER A 10 -3.45 -0.12 5.86
CA SER A 10 -2.91 -0.77 4.65
C SER A 10 -3.61 -2.09 4.35
N LEU A 11 -3.98 -2.88 5.36
CA LEU A 11 -4.72 -4.13 5.20
C LEU A 11 -6.09 -3.88 4.60
N VAL A 12 -6.86 -2.97 5.20
CA VAL A 12 -8.19 -2.56 4.73
C VAL A 12 -8.12 -2.01 3.31
N GLU A 13 -7.21 -1.07 3.05
CA GLU A 13 -7.05 -0.50 1.71
C GLU A 13 -6.62 -1.54 0.67
N PHE A 14 -5.81 -2.52 1.04
CA PHE A 14 -5.37 -3.57 0.13
C PHE A 14 -6.51 -4.52 -0.25
N ILE A 15 -7.38 -4.84 0.71
CA ILE A 15 -8.39 -5.89 0.56
C ILE A 15 -9.76 -5.36 0.10
N LEU A 16 -10.12 -4.15 0.53
CA LEU A 16 -11.46 -3.59 0.36
C LEU A 16 -11.51 -2.36 -0.55
N ARG A 17 -10.39 -1.84 -1.06
CA ARG A 17 -10.45 -0.71 -1.99
C ARG A 17 -11.06 -1.16 -3.31
N TYR A 18 -12.23 -0.59 -3.64
CA TYR A 18 -12.93 -0.76 -4.91
C TYR A 18 -13.42 0.60 -5.42
N GLY A 19 -13.98 0.62 -6.63
CA GLY A 19 -14.58 1.81 -7.22
C GLY A 19 -13.62 2.62 -8.10
N ASP A 20 -14.02 3.87 -8.37
CA ASP A 20 -13.35 4.74 -9.33
C ASP A 20 -12.04 5.32 -8.78
N ILE A 21 -11.10 5.58 -9.70
CA ILE A 21 -9.85 6.29 -9.39
C ILE A 21 -10.17 7.80 -9.31
N THR A 22 -10.90 8.21 -8.27
CA THR A 22 -11.22 9.62 -8.03
C THR A 22 -10.07 10.31 -7.29
N THR A 23 -9.79 11.55 -7.68
CA THR A 23 -8.82 12.43 -7.00
C THR A 23 -9.53 13.39 -6.05
N SER A 24 -10.80 13.70 -6.33
CA SER A 24 -11.65 14.67 -5.62
C SER A 24 -12.04 14.22 -4.21
N GLN A 25 -12.08 12.92 -3.96
CA GLN A 25 -12.36 12.34 -2.62
C GLN A 25 -11.08 11.90 -1.89
N LYS A 26 -9.92 11.96 -2.54
CA LYS A 26 -8.66 11.68 -1.85
C LYS A 26 -8.15 12.96 -1.22
N PRO A 27 -8.12 13.05 0.11
CA PRO A 27 -7.53 14.19 0.78
C PRO A 27 -6.09 14.36 0.27
N GLY A 28 -5.81 15.52 -0.33
CA GLY A 28 -4.49 15.83 -0.86
C GLY A 28 -3.43 15.65 0.23
N GLN A 29 -2.31 14.99 -0.11
CA GLN A 29 -1.15 14.82 0.76
C GLN A 29 -0.38 16.14 0.89
N ASN A 30 -1.06 17.20 1.34
CA ASN A 30 -0.41 18.47 1.64
C ASN A 30 0.07 18.42 3.08
N ILE A 31 1.35 18.76 3.33
CA ILE A 31 1.96 18.70 4.66
C ILE A 31 1.19 19.58 5.67
N GLU A 32 0.66 20.71 5.19
CA GLU A 32 -0.20 21.61 5.96
C GLU A 32 -1.50 20.93 6.42
N ARG A 33 -2.12 20.08 5.58
CA ARG A 33 -3.33 19.33 5.93
C ARG A 33 -3.06 18.27 7.00
N ALA A 34 -1.88 17.64 6.99
CA ALA A 34 -1.52 16.66 8.02
C ALA A 34 -1.35 17.32 9.40
N GLN A 35 -0.76 18.52 9.45
CA GLN A 35 -0.64 19.31 10.68
C GLN A 35 -2.01 19.80 11.17
N TYR A 36 -2.84 20.31 10.26
CA TYR A 36 -4.20 20.76 10.57
C TYR A 36 -5.07 19.60 11.07
N GLY A 37 -4.96 18.42 10.44
CA GLY A 37 -5.63 17.20 10.86
C GLY A 37 -5.26 16.78 12.28
N SER A 38 -3.96 16.75 12.61
CA SER A 38 -3.53 16.42 13.98
C SER A 38 -4.04 17.42 15.02
N HIS A 39 -4.12 18.71 14.68
CA HIS A 39 -4.70 19.73 15.57
C HIS A 39 -6.21 19.48 15.80
N ILE A 40 -6.97 19.17 14.75
CA ILE A 40 -8.40 18.86 14.84
C ILE A 40 -8.63 17.60 15.68
N HIS A 41 -7.85 16.54 15.48
CA HIS A 41 -7.96 15.33 16.30
C HIS A 41 -7.78 15.67 17.78
N LYS A 42 -6.74 16.42 18.14
CA LYS A 42 -6.51 16.86 19.53
C LYS A 42 -7.67 17.70 20.07
N LYS A 43 -8.20 18.64 19.28
CA LYS A 43 -9.35 19.49 19.67
C LYS A 43 -10.57 18.64 20.01
N LEU A 44 -10.96 17.73 19.12
CA LEU A 44 -12.13 16.87 19.29
C LEU A 44 -11.94 15.90 20.46
N GLN A 45 -10.76 15.29 20.57
CA GLN A 45 -10.47 14.38 21.67
C GLN A 45 -10.52 15.10 23.04
N GLN A 46 -10.03 16.34 23.14
CA GLN A 46 -10.16 17.17 24.36
C GLN A 46 -11.60 17.57 24.66
N GLU A 47 -12.45 17.70 23.64
CA GLU A 47 -13.89 17.92 23.82
C GLU A 47 -14.54 16.66 24.41
N PHE A 48 -14.26 15.49 23.85
CA PHE A 48 -14.83 14.21 24.31
C PHE A 48 -14.37 13.81 25.72
N GLU A 49 -13.13 14.09 26.10
CA GLU A 49 -12.63 13.88 27.47
C GLU A 49 -13.40 14.67 28.54
N LYS A 50 -14.06 15.79 28.17
CA LYS A 50 -14.87 16.56 29.13
C LYS A 50 -16.25 15.95 29.34
N GLU A 51 -16.72 15.16 28.39
CA GLU A 51 -18.08 14.62 28.36
C GLU A 51 -18.13 13.16 28.81
N LYS A 52 -17.03 12.41 28.61
CA LYS A 52 -16.96 10.96 28.76
C LYS A 52 -15.60 10.54 29.31
N ASP A 53 -15.51 9.33 29.85
CA ASP A 53 -14.23 8.71 30.23
C ASP A 53 -13.45 8.24 28.98
N TYR A 54 -12.97 9.23 28.23
CA TYR A 54 -12.46 9.07 26.87
C TYR A 54 -10.96 8.76 26.85
N ASN A 55 -10.60 7.67 26.19
CA ASN A 55 -9.21 7.23 26.02
C ASN A 55 -8.74 7.55 24.60
N LYS A 56 -7.72 8.39 24.49
CA LYS A 56 -7.16 8.86 23.20
C LYS A 56 -6.06 7.94 22.69
N GLU A 57 -5.92 7.86 21.36
CA GLU A 57 -4.75 7.27 20.68
C GLU A 57 -4.39 5.84 21.11
N ALA A 58 -5.36 4.92 21.11
CA ALA A 58 -5.13 3.54 21.55
C ALA A 58 -4.35 2.74 20.50
N TYR A 59 -3.10 2.36 20.83
CA TYR A 59 -2.32 1.45 20.00
C TYR A 59 -2.86 0.03 20.11
N VAL A 60 -3.14 -0.58 18.96
CA VAL A 60 -3.62 -1.95 18.85
C VAL A 60 -2.62 -2.81 18.10
N ARG A 61 -2.48 -4.06 18.54
CA ARG A 61 -1.63 -5.06 17.90
C ARG A 61 -2.29 -6.43 18.02
N TYR A 62 -2.41 -7.12 16.90
CA TYR A 62 -2.90 -8.49 16.84
C TYR A 62 -2.01 -9.32 15.93
N THR A 63 -1.72 -10.57 16.28
CA THR A 63 -0.99 -11.49 15.40
C THR A 63 -1.89 -12.64 14.99
N TYR A 64 -2.21 -12.69 13.70
CA TYR A 64 -2.95 -13.77 13.08
C TYR A 64 -1.97 -14.83 12.57
N GLU A 65 -2.10 -16.06 13.07
CA GLU A 65 -1.24 -17.17 12.69
C GLU A 65 -2.00 -18.15 11.79
N LYS A 66 -1.41 -18.51 10.64
CA LYS A 66 -1.96 -19.49 9.71
C LYS A 66 -0.84 -20.29 9.06
N SER A 67 -0.87 -21.60 9.26
CA SER A 67 0.11 -22.56 8.71
C SER A 67 1.56 -22.19 9.06
N ASP A 68 2.34 -21.74 8.08
CA ASP A 68 3.76 -21.37 8.19
C ASP A 68 3.98 -19.84 8.26
N LEU A 69 2.91 -19.05 8.40
CA LEU A 69 2.94 -17.59 8.35
C LEU A 69 2.29 -16.96 9.60
N ALA A 70 2.93 -15.92 10.12
CA ALA A 70 2.37 -15.04 11.14
C ALA A 70 2.25 -13.60 10.61
N LEU A 71 1.03 -13.07 10.60
CA LEU A 71 0.70 -11.71 10.20
C LEU A 71 0.41 -10.87 11.43
N THR A 72 1.33 -9.99 11.80
CA THR A 72 1.07 -8.95 12.78
C THR A 72 0.37 -7.77 12.12
N VAL A 73 -0.83 -7.45 12.60
CA VAL A 73 -1.60 -6.29 12.20
C VAL A 73 -1.53 -5.24 13.32
N THR A 74 -1.16 -4.01 12.97
CA THR A 74 -1.01 -2.91 13.95
C THR A 74 -1.79 -1.66 13.54
N GLY A 75 -2.13 -0.84 14.51
CA GLY A 75 -2.71 0.46 14.22
C GLY A 75 -2.95 1.27 15.48
N ARG A 76 -3.59 2.42 15.31
CA ARG A 76 -3.89 3.32 16.41
C ARG A 76 -5.29 3.89 16.20
N ALA A 77 -6.21 3.55 17.08
CA ALA A 77 -7.55 4.13 17.09
C ALA A 77 -7.48 5.58 17.59
N ASP A 78 -8.33 6.47 17.08
CA ASP A 78 -8.32 7.87 17.51
C ASP A 78 -8.83 8.02 18.94
N GLY A 79 -9.81 7.22 19.35
CA GLY A 79 -10.13 7.03 20.75
C GLY A 79 -11.20 5.99 21.01
N TRP A 80 -11.48 5.75 22.29
CA TRP A 80 -12.49 4.80 22.73
C TRP A 80 -12.97 5.13 24.14
N TYR A 81 -14.14 4.62 24.50
CA TYR A 81 -14.72 4.71 25.83
C TYR A 81 -15.73 3.57 26.03
N VAL A 82 -16.19 3.37 27.27
CA VAL A 82 -17.27 2.41 27.56
C VAL A 82 -18.53 3.17 27.93
N ALA A 83 -19.66 2.79 27.33
CA ALA A 83 -20.98 3.32 27.65
C ALA A 83 -22.03 2.22 27.51
N ASP A 84 -22.91 2.09 28.51
CA ASP A 84 -24.04 1.16 28.52
C ASP A 84 -23.68 -0.30 28.14
N ASP A 85 -22.57 -0.81 28.67
CA ASP A 85 -22.00 -2.15 28.37
C ASP A 85 -21.51 -2.34 26.92
N PHE A 86 -21.36 -1.26 26.15
CA PHE A 86 -20.71 -1.26 24.84
C PHE A 86 -19.32 -0.62 24.90
N LEU A 87 -18.40 -1.18 24.11
CA LEU A 87 -17.17 -0.50 23.74
C LEU A 87 -17.46 0.48 22.60
N CYS A 88 -17.35 1.78 22.85
CA CYS A 88 -17.40 2.79 21.80
C CYS A 88 -16.01 3.05 21.24
N VAL A 89 -15.84 2.96 19.92
CA VAL A 89 -14.56 3.23 19.23
C VAL A 89 -14.74 4.30 18.17
N ASP A 90 -13.88 5.31 18.23
CA ASP A 90 -13.91 6.49 17.36
C ASP A 90 -12.79 6.45 16.32
N GLU A 91 -13.14 6.76 15.08
CA GLU A 91 -12.22 7.07 13.98
C GLU A 91 -12.55 8.46 13.40
N ILE A 92 -11.60 9.40 13.49
CA ILE A 92 -11.76 10.79 13.09
C ILE A 92 -11.21 11.01 11.69
N LYS A 93 -11.97 11.72 10.84
CA LYS A 93 -11.64 12.01 9.44
C LYS A 93 -11.86 13.49 9.14
N THR A 94 -10.80 14.19 8.75
CA THR A 94 -10.88 15.59 8.31
C THR A 94 -11.17 15.69 6.81
N VAL A 95 -12.27 16.34 6.47
CA VAL A 95 -12.78 16.47 5.10
C VAL A 95 -12.97 17.92 4.70
N GLU A 96 -13.15 18.16 3.41
CA GLU A 96 -13.37 19.48 2.81
C GLU A 96 -14.72 19.57 2.09
N PHE A 97 -15.38 18.43 1.90
CA PHE A 97 -16.69 18.35 1.26
C PHE A 97 -17.82 18.64 2.25
N ASP A 98 -18.97 19.03 1.71
CA ASP A 98 -20.18 19.29 2.47
C ASP A 98 -20.70 18.00 3.18
N LEU A 99 -20.85 18.07 4.50
CA LEU A 99 -21.26 16.94 5.33
C LEU A 99 -22.74 16.56 5.13
N GLU A 100 -23.57 17.46 4.59
CA GLU A 100 -24.95 17.15 4.24
C GLU A 100 -25.02 16.12 3.11
N SER A 101 -24.07 16.18 2.16
CA SER A 101 -23.96 15.23 1.04
C SER A 101 -23.52 13.81 1.45
N LEU A 102 -23.03 13.63 2.68
CA LEU A 102 -22.54 12.35 3.19
C LEU A 102 -23.69 11.50 3.74
N GLU A 103 -24.36 10.73 2.88
CA GLU A 103 -25.46 9.85 3.28
C GLU A 103 -24.98 8.60 4.05
N GLU A 104 -23.87 8.00 3.59
CA GLU A 104 -23.30 6.79 4.18
C GLU A 104 -21.84 6.99 4.58
N VAL A 105 -21.39 6.16 5.53
CA VAL A 105 -19.98 6.12 5.93
C VAL A 105 -19.13 5.50 4.83
N ASP A 106 -17.95 6.07 4.59
CA ASP A 106 -16.99 5.49 3.66
C ASP A 106 -16.63 4.06 4.11
N PRO A 107 -16.77 3.05 3.23
CA PRO A 107 -16.55 1.65 3.60
C PRO A 107 -15.15 1.36 4.14
N LEU A 108 -14.10 2.07 3.67
CA LEU A 108 -12.74 1.90 4.15
C LEU A 108 -12.57 2.52 5.55
N HIS A 109 -13.18 3.68 5.80
CA HIS A 109 -13.15 4.31 7.12
C HIS A 109 -13.87 3.43 8.16
N LEU A 110 -15.06 2.92 7.82
CA LEU A 110 -15.80 1.99 8.65
C LEU A 110 -15.01 0.69 8.90
N ALA A 111 -14.43 0.11 7.85
CA ALA A 111 -13.62 -1.10 7.94
C ALA A 111 -12.41 -0.93 8.88
N GLN A 112 -11.73 0.21 8.80
CA GLN A 112 -10.62 0.54 9.68
C GLN A 112 -11.08 0.59 11.15
N ALA A 113 -12.18 1.28 11.43
CA ALA A 113 -12.73 1.41 12.77
C ALA A 113 -13.25 0.08 13.34
N LYS A 114 -13.87 -0.78 12.50
CA LYS A 114 -14.25 -2.16 12.88
C LYS A 114 -13.05 -2.99 13.33
N CYS A 115 -11.89 -2.86 12.66
CA CYS A 115 -10.68 -3.57 13.07
C CYS A 115 -10.19 -3.10 14.44
N TYR A 116 -10.27 -1.80 14.74
CA TYR A 116 -9.94 -1.27 16.06
C TYR A 116 -10.89 -1.79 17.13
N ALA A 117 -12.19 -1.76 16.86
CA ALA A 117 -13.21 -2.29 17.76
C ALA A 117 -13.02 -3.78 18.07
N PHE A 118 -12.71 -4.61 17.07
CA PHE A 118 -12.39 -6.02 17.29
C PHE A 118 -11.23 -6.17 18.27
N ILE A 119 -10.09 -5.54 17.99
CA ILE A 119 -8.87 -5.77 18.79
C ILE A 119 -9.03 -5.21 20.21
N LEU A 120 -9.67 -4.05 20.38
CA LEU A 120 -9.91 -3.45 21.69
C LEU A 120 -10.93 -4.24 22.53
N SER A 121 -11.89 -4.93 21.88
CA SER A 121 -12.90 -5.74 22.58
C SER A 121 -12.47 -7.18 22.85
N LEU A 122 -11.27 -7.63 22.41
CA LEU A 122 -10.82 -9.02 22.52
C LEU A 122 -10.85 -9.60 23.94
N GLU A 123 -10.42 -8.83 24.94
CA GLU A 123 -10.31 -9.32 26.32
C GLU A 123 -11.67 -9.61 26.94
N GLN A 124 -12.65 -8.73 26.69
CA GLN A 124 -13.96 -8.74 27.33
C GLN A 124 -15.07 -9.28 26.41
N LYS A 125 -14.76 -9.49 25.12
CA LYS A 125 -15.68 -9.92 24.05
C LYS A 125 -16.95 -9.06 23.98
N MET A 126 -16.78 -7.75 24.19
CA MET A 126 -17.88 -6.79 24.24
C MET A 126 -18.42 -6.49 22.84
N ASN A 127 -19.72 -6.24 22.76
CA ASN A 127 -20.29 -5.57 21.60
C ASN A 127 -19.74 -4.14 21.53
N SER A 128 -19.67 -3.60 20.30
CA SER A 128 -19.06 -2.29 20.08
C SER A 128 -19.96 -1.36 19.29
N ILE A 129 -19.92 -0.08 19.63
CA ILE A 129 -20.43 1.00 18.80
C ILE A 129 -19.24 1.61 18.06
N VAL A 130 -19.26 1.51 16.75
CA VAL A 130 -18.23 2.08 15.87
C VAL A 130 -18.69 3.45 15.39
N ASN A 131 -17.91 4.48 15.72
CA ASN A 131 -18.17 5.87 15.36
C ASN A 131 -17.15 6.31 14.32
N VAL A 132 -17.63 6.78 13.18
CA VAL A 132 -16.79 7.51 12.21
C VAL A 132 -17.18 8.98 12.25
N ILE A 133 -16.24 9.82 12.64
CA ILE A 133 -16.44 11.25 12.87
C ILE A 133 -15.84 12.02 11.70
N TYR A 134 -16.68 12.66 10.90
CA TYR A 134 -16.24 13.53 9.82
C TYR A 134 -16.24 14.98 10.30
N TYR A 135 -15.11 15.65 10.20
CA TYR A 135 -14.94 17.06 10.55
C TYR A 135 -14.60 17.87 9.30
N ASN A 136 -15.43 18.86 8.96
CA ASN A 136 -15.15 19.75 7.84
C ASN A 136 -14.20 20.86 8.28
N ILE A 137 -13.04 20.95 7.62
CA ILE A 137 -11.98 21.89 8.01
C ILE A 137 -12.29 23.36 7.71
N HIS A 138 -13.30 23.65 6.89
CA HIS A 138 -13.70 24.98 6.47
C HIS A 138 -14.91 25.51 7.24
N THR A 139 -15.90 24.64 7.54
CA THR A 139 -17.12 25.04 8.25
C THR A 139 -17.03 24.81 9.76
N ASP A 140 -16.01 24.08 10.25
CA ASP A 140 -15.88 23.63 11.64
C ASP A 140 -17.05 22.75 12.13
N GLU A 141 -17.85 22.23 11.20
CA GLU A 141 -18.94 21.30 11.48
C GLU A 141 -18.43 19.86 11.61
N LYS A 142 -19.12 19.07 12.44
CA LYS A 142 -18.86 17.63 12.59
C LYS A 142 -20.12 16.82 12.39
N LYS A 143 -19.98 15.66 11.73
CA LYS A 143 -21.02 14.65 11.58
C LYS A 143 -20.50 13.32 12.10
N ILE A 144 -21.25 12.70 13.01
CA ILE A 144 -20.88 11.41 13.60
C ILE A 144 -21.79 10.33 13.03
N MET A 145 -21.18 9.31 12.43
CA MET A 145 -21.88 8.15 11.88
C MET A 145 -21.68 6.97 12.81
N HIS A 146 -22.77 6.48 13.41
CA HIS A 146 -22.76 5.41 14.40
C HIS A 146 -23.22 4.08 13.78
N LYS A 147 -22.52 2.99 14.10
CA LYS A 147 -22.91 1.63 13.73
C LYS A 147 -22.62 0.66 14.88
N GLU A 148 -23.61 -0.12 15.27
CA GLU A 148 -23.47 -1.15 16.29
C GLU A 148 -23.03 -2.47 15.67
N TYR A 149 -22.14 -3.19 16.35
CA TYR A 149 -21.68 -4.52 15.96
C TYR A 149 -21.56 -5.42 17.17
N SER A 150 -21.97 -6.67 17.01
CA SER A 150 -21.62 -7.74 17.94
C SER A 150 -20.13 -8.08 17.86
N PHE A 151 -19.58 -8.62 18.95
CA PHE A 151 -18.20 -9.11 18.94
C PHE A 151 -17.95 -10.14 17.82
N SER A 152 -18.90 -11.05 17.59
CA SER A 152 -18.81 -12.08 16.53
C SER A 152 -18.75 -11.48 15.12
N GLU A 153 -19.51 -10.43 14.83
CA GLU A 153 -19.46 -9.77 13.52
C GLU A 153 -18.11 -9.06 13.28
N LEU A 154 -17.52 -8.51 14.36
CA LEU A 154 -16.21 -7.88 14.30
C LEU A 154 -15.09 -8.92 14.11
N GLU A 155 -15.19 -10.05 14.81
CA GLU A 155 -14.26 -11.18 14.67
C GLU A 155 -14.30 -11.77 13.27
N GLU A 156 -15.48 -12.15 12.76
CA GLU A 156 -15.64 -12.70 11.42
C GLU A 156 -15.07 -11.75 10.36
N PHE A 157 -15.41 -10.46 10.47
CA PHE A 157 -14.91 -9.44 9.56
C PHE A 157 -13.38 -9.34 9.59
N PHE A 158 -12.78 -9.21 10.78
CA PHE A 158 -11.33 -9.03 10.92
C PHE A 158 -10.55 -10.27 10.49
N VAL A 159 -11.01 -11.47 10.86
CA VAL A 159 -10.41 -12.73 10.46
C VAL A 159 -10.47 -12.90 8.95
N ASN A 160 -11.60 -12.57 8.29
CA ASN A 160 -11.70 -12.61 6.84
C ASN A 160 -10.66 -11.72 6.13
N LEU A 161 -10.42 -10.50 6.65
CA LEU A 161 -9.37 -9.63 6.12
C LEU A 161 -7.98 -10.27 6.23
N CYS A 162 -7.66 -10.82 7.39
CA CYS A 162 -6.39 -11.50 7.63
C CYS A 162 -6.22 -12.73 6.72
N GLU A 163 -7.27 -13.52 6.53
CA GLU A 163 -7.25 -14.69 5.66
C GLU A 163 -7.03 -14.35 4.19
N ARG A 164 -7.72 -13.33 3.68
CA ARG A 164 -7.53 -12.88 2.30
C ARG A 164 -6.12 -12.34 2.08
N TYR A 165 -5.59 -11.59 3.05
CA TYR A 165 -4.24 -11.04 2.94
C TYR A 165 -3.14 -12.11 3.06
N THR A 166 -3.27 -13.04 4.01
CA THR A 166 -2.33 -14.17 4.15
C THR A 166 -2.35 -15.08 2.92
N SER A 167 -3.52 -15.31 2.33
CA SER A 167 -3.62 -16.06 1.06
C SER A 167 -2.88 -15.34 -0.08
N TRP A 168 -2.99 -14.01 -0.15
CA TRP A 168 -2.22 -13.21 -1.12
C TRP A 168 -0.71 -13.26 -0.85
N LEU A 169 -0.27 -13.22 0.41
CA LEU A 169 1.15 -13.33 0.77
C LEU A 169 1.73 -14.67 0.29
N SER A 170 1.02 -15.77 0.50
CA SER A 170 1.45 -17.09 0.02
C SER A 170 1.56 -17.12 -1.50
N PHE A 171 0.58 -16.55 -2.22
CA PHE A 171 0.63 -16.43 -3.67
C PHE A 171 1.82 -15.58 -4.16
N ASP A 172 2.05 -14.40 -3.57
CA ASP A 172 3.14 -13.52 -3.98
C ASP A 172 4.51 -14.13 -3.67
N ARG A 173 4.64 -14.86 -2.56
CA ARG A 173 5.83 -15.63 -2.21
C ARG A 173 6.12 -16.68 -3.28
N GLU A 174 5.17 -17.56 -3.57
CA GLU A 174 5.34 -18.62 -4.56
C GLU A 174 5.71 -18.06 -5.94
N ARG A 175 5.04 -16.98 -6.35
CA ARG A 175 5.33 -16.25 -7.59
C ARG A 175 6.76 -15.72 -7.61
N LYS A 176 7.22 -15.08 -6.53
CA LYS A 176 8.59 -14.55 -6.41
C LYS A 176 9.63 -15.65 -6.44
N GLU A 177 9.41 -16.76 -5.74
CA GLU A 177 10.32 -17.91 -5.74
C GLU A 177 10.49 -18.49 -7.15
N LYS A 178 9.38 -18.73 -7.87
CA LYS A 178 9.40 -19.16 -9.28
C LYS A 178 10.12 -18.18 -10.19
N LEU A 179 9.87 -16.88 -10.03
CA LEU A 179 10.52 -15.83 -10.80
C LEU A 179 12.04 -15.79 -10.51
N HIS A 180 12.45 -15.89 -9.25
CA HIS A 180 13.86 -15.86 -8.87
C HIS A 180 14.63 -17.05 -9.45
N ILE A 181 14.04 -18.26 -9.46
CA ILE A 181 14.65 -19.42 -10.11
C ILE A 181 14.87 -19.17 -11.60
N GLN A 182 13.85 -18.67 -12.30
CA GLN A 182 13.94 -18.35 -13.73
C GLN A 182 14.98 -17.28 -14.03
N LEU A 183 15.03 -16.20 -13.23
CA LEU A 183 15.98 -15.10 -13.40
C LEU A 183 17.43 -15.51 -13.11
N LYS A 184 17.67 -16.37 -12.12
CA LYS A 184 19.00 -16.97 -11.87
C LYS A 184 19.48 -17.79 -13.06
N GLY A 185 18.58 -18.62 -13.62
CA GLY A 185 18.82 -19.43 -14.81
C GLY A 185 18.85 -18.63 -16.13
N LEU A 186 18.49 -17.35 -16.10
CA LEU A 186 18.38 -16.54 -17.30
C LEU A 186 19.74 -16.35 -17.96
N VAL A 187 19.80 -16.76 -19.23
CA VAL A 187 20.93 -16.52 -20.13
C VAL A 187 20.72 -15.22 -20.89
N PHE A 188 21.80 -14.65 -21.40
CA PHE A 188 21.72 -13.46 -22.23
C PHE A 188 20.75 -13.70 -23.41
N PRO A 189 19.79 -12.80 -23.67
CA PRO A 189 18.66 -13.14 -24.53
C PRO A 189 18.98 -13.12 -26.02
N PHE A 190 20.20 -12.78 -26.43
CA PHE A 190 20.65 -12.78 -27.81
C PHE A 190 21.75 -13.84 -28.03
N PRO A 191 21.97 -14.31 -29.28
CA PRO A 191 22.95 -15.35 -29.58
C PRO A 191 24.38 -14.99 -29.15
N SER A 192 24.74 -13.71 -29.19
CA SER A 192 26.06 -13.22 -28.80
C SER A 192 25.99 -11.81 -28.22
N TYR A 193 27.01 -11.46 -27.43
CA TYR A 193 27.22 -10.09 -26.97
C TYR A 193 27.85 -9.25 -28.08
N ARG A 194 27.37 -8.02 -28.25
CA ARG A 194 28.08 -7.00 -29.03
C ARG A 194 29.35 -6.56 -28.29
N GLU A 195 30.28 -5.94 -29.00
CA GLU A 195 31.50 -5.39 -28.41
C GLU A 195 31.17 -4.43 -27.25
N GLY A 196 31.90 -4.55 -26.13
CA GLY A 196 31.68 -3.77 -24.90
C GLY A 196 30.43 -4.15 -24.08
N GLN A 197 29.47 -4.88 -24.66
CA GLN A 197 28.19 -5.20 -24.02
C GLN A 197 28.37 -6.12 -22.80
N ARG A 198 29.24 -7.13 -22.93
CA ARG A 198 29.55 -8.05 -21.82
C ARG A 198 30.23 -7.33 -20.65
N GLN A 199 31.18 -6.44 -20.96
CA GLN A 199 31.88 -5.62 -19.97
C GLN A 199 30.88 -4.72 -19.20
N LEU A 200 29.95 -4.09 -19.94
CA LEU A 200 28.87 -3.30 -19.35
C LEU A 200 27.99 -4.14 -18.42
N CYS A 201 27.53 -5.32 -18.85
CA CYS A 201 26.73 -6.20 -17.99
C CYS A 201 27.46 -6.58 -16.70
N THR A 202 28.75 -6.93 -16.81
CA THR A 202 29.59 -7.28 -15.65
C THR A 202 29.77 -6.08 -14.71
N ALA A 203 30.00 -4.89 -15.25
CA ALA A 203 30.15 -3.67 -14.45
C ALA A 203 28.87 -3.35 -13.67
N VAL A 204 27.70 -3.41 -14.31
CA VAL A 204 26.40 -3.16 -13.67
C VAL A 204 26.16 -4.16 -12.54
N TYR A 205 26.27 -5.46 -12.83
CA TYR A 205 26.05 -6.51 -11.82
C TYR A 205 26.96 -6.35 -10.60
N ARG A 206 28.27 -6.16 -10.82
CA ARG A 206 29.25 -5.99 -9.72
C ARG A 206 29.00 -4.71 -8.91
N THR A 207 28.48 -3.66 -9.54
CA THR A 207 28.17 -2.42 -8.85
C THR A 207 26.97 -2.60 -7.92
N ILE A 208 25.93 -3.31 -8.39
CA ILE A 208 24.76 -3.66 -7.58
C ILE A 208 25.20 -4.52 -6.39
N GLU A 209 25.99 -5.56 -6.65
CA GLU A 209 26.55 -6.44 -5.61
C GLU A 209 27.36 -5.70 -4.54
N ARG A 210 28.05 -4.61 -4.93
CA ARG A 210 28.85 -3.78 -4.04
C ARG A 210 28.09 -2.58 -3.47
N GLU A 211 26.79 -2.48 -3.74
CA GLU A 211 25.93 -1.37 -3.31
C GLU A 211 26.51 0.02 -3.65
N ASN A 212 27.11 0.16 -4.84
CA ASN A 212 27.83 1.36 -5.25
C ASN A 212 27.14 2.08 -6.42
N LYS A 213 27.73 3.21 -6.85
CA LYS A 213 27.28 4.01 -8.00
C LYS A 213 28.18 3.73 -9.19
N LEU A 214 27.57 3.63 -10.37
CA LEU A 214 28.27 3.40 -11.63
C LEU A 214 27.90 4.48 -12.64
N LEU A 215 28.91 5.17 -13.16
CA LEU A 215 28.77 6.09 -14.28
C LEU A 215 29.43 5.47 -15.51
N ILE A 216 28.70 5.39 -16.62
CA ILE A 216 29.16 4.72 -17.84
C ILE A 216 29.01 5.66 -19.03
N GLN A 217 30.07 5.77 -19.83
CA GLN A 217 30.01 6.26 -21.19
C GLN A 217 29.99 5.07 -22.15
N ALA A 218 28.92 4.92 -22.93
CA ALA A 218 28.80 3.84 -23.90
C ALA A 218 28.14 4.33 -25.20
N PRO A 219 28.62 3.89 -26.38
CA PRO A 219 28.14 4.37 -27.67
C PRO A 219 26.65 4.06 -27.89
N THR A 220 25.99 4.80 -28.79
CA THR A 220 24.63 4.48 -29.23
C THR A 220 24.60 3.15 -29.97
N GLY A 221 23.47 2.42 -29.94
CA GLY A 221 23.33 1.15 -30.64
C GLY A 221 23.98 -0.09 -30.00
N ILE A 222 24.84 0.05 -28.98
CA ILE A 222 25.48 -1.09 -28.27
C ILE A 222 24.50 -2.00 -27.50
N GLY A 223 23.25 -1.56 -27.31
CA GLY A 223 22.26 -2.27 -26.51
C GLY A 223 22.34 -1.95 -25.02
N LYS A 224 22.51 -0.67 -24.65
CA LYS A 224 22.61 -0.20 -23.25
C LYS A 224 21.46 -0.71 -22.38
N THR A 225 20.22 -0.65 -22.88
CA THR A 225 19.01 -1.00 -22.15
C THR A 225 19.03 -2.45 -21.65
N ILE A 226 19.24 -3.42 -22.54
CA ILE A 226 19.36 -4.83 -22.14
C ILE A 226 20.58 -5.06 -21.23
N SER A 227 21.67 -4.35 -21.49
CA SER A 227 22.92 -4.51 -20.74
C SER A 227 22.87 -3.97 -19.31
N VAL A 228 21.83 -3.21 -18.98
CA VAL A 228 21.55 -2.76 -17.62
C VAL A 228 20.41 -3.59 -17.03
N LEU A 229 19.32 -3.83 -17.75
CA LEU A 229 18.16 -4.55 -17.22
C LEU A 229 18.44 -6.04 -16.94
N PHE A 230 19.12 -6.73 -17.86
CA PHE A 230 19.46 -8.15 -17.68
C PHE A 230 20.27 -8.42 -16.41
N PRO A 231 21.45 -7.77 -16.19
CA PRO A 231 22.21 -8.00 -14.97
C PRO A 231 21.50 -7.51 -13.71
N SER A 232 20.70 -6.43 -13.79
CA SER A 232 19.94 -5.93 -12.64
C SER A 232 18.89 -6.94 -12.17
N LEU A 233 18.09 -7.49 -13.08
CA LEU A 233 17.07 -8.48 -12.72
C LEU A 233 17.70 -9.77 -12.17
N LYS A 234 18.86 -10.18 -12.72
CA LYS A 234 19.62 -11.31 -12.20
C LYS A 234 20.15 -11.06 -10.79
N ALA A 235 20.69 -9.87 -10.53
CA ALA A 235 21.15 -9.48 -9.20
C ALA A 235 20.01 -9.46 -8.16
N VAL A 236 18.82 -8.96 -8.53
CA VAL A 236 17.63 -8.98 -7.67
C VAL A 236 17.21 -10.41 -7.31
N ALA A 237 17.19 -11.31 -8.28
CA ALA A 237 16.85 -12.72 -8.04
C ALA A 237 17.84 -13.43 -7.09
N GLU A 238 19.08 -12.96 -7.03
CA GLU A 238 20.13 -13.45 -6.14
C GLU A 238 20.16 -12.73 -4.77
N GLY A 239 19.17 -11.88 -4.49
CA GLY A 239 19.06 -11.17 -3.21
C GLY A 239 20.02 -9.97 -3.09
N LYS A 240 20.63 -9.52 -4.19
CA LYS A 240 21.62 -8.43 -4.22
C LYS A 240 20.98 -7.05 -4.44
N GLY A 241 19.67 -6.92 -4.24
CA GLY A 241 18.91 -5.69 -4.49
C GLY A 241 17.41 -5.87 -4.32
N GLY A 242 16.66 -4.79 -4.61
CA GLY A 242 15.20 -4.74 -4.49
C GLY A 242 14.49 -4.48 -5.81
N LYS A 243 13.53 -3.54 -5.81
CA LYS A 243 12.83 -3.14 -7.04
C LYS A 243 13.77 -2.37 -7.98
N VAL A 244 13.67 -2.63 -9.28
CA VAL A 244 14.44 -1.91 -10.31
C VAL A 244 13.64 -0.71 -10.79
N PHE A 245 14.19 0.49 -10.61
CA PHE A 245 13.65 1.73 -11.19
C PHE A 245 14.47 2.12 -12.41
N PHE A 246 13.83 2.17 -13.58
CA PHE A 246 14.46 2.58 -14.83
C PHE A 246 13.96 3.98 -15.22
N LEU A 247 14.83 4.98 -15.13
CA LEU A 247 14.49 6.38 -15.38
C LEU A 247 14.99 6.79 -16.77
N THR A 248 14.16 7.52 -17.51
CA THR A 248 14.52 8.09 -18.82
C THR A 248 14.30 9.59 -18.80
N ALA A 249 15.16 10.35 -19.48
CA ALA A 249 15.05 11.80 -19.54
C ALA A 249 13.90 12.29 -20.44
N ARG A 250 13.45 11.44 -21.39
CA ARG A 250 12.40 11.77 -22.37
C ARG A 250 11.50 10.57 -22.59
N ASN A 251 10.22 10.86 -22.84
CA ASN A 251 9.19 9.84 -23.12
C ASN A 251 9.56 8.89 -24.27
N ALA A 252 10.24 9.39 -25.32
CA ALA A 252 10.69 8.57 -26.45
C ALA A 252 11.63 7.42 -26.03
N GLY A 253 12.33 7.55 -24.89
CA GLY A 253 13.22 6.52 -24.36
C GLY A 253 12.52 5.39 -23.61
N ILE A 254 11.20 5.45 -23.41
CA ILE A 254 10.43 4.48 -22.61
C ILE A 254 10.17 3.16 -23.37
N LEU A 255 10.07 3.20 -24.70
CA LEU A 255 9.79 2.00 -25.50
C LEU A 255 10.89 0.95 -25.37
N ALA A 256 12.16 1.36 -25.43
CA ALA A 256 13.30 0.44 -25.33
C ALA A 256 13.29 -0.43 -24.05
N PRO A 257 13.13 0.11 -22.82
CA PRO A 257 13.02 -0.71 -21.62
C PRO A 257 11.73 -1.53 -21.58
N GLN A 258 10.60 -1.03 -22.09
CA GLN A 258 9.35 -1.82 -22.18
C GLN A 258 9.52 -3.07 -23.05
N ASP A 259 10.02 -2.90 -24.27
CA ASP A 259 10.27 -4.01 -25.20
C ASP A 259 11.27 -5.01 -24.63
N THR A 260 12.30 -4.48 -23.95
CA THR A 260 13.29 -5.31 -23.27
C THR A 260 12.66 -6.13 -22.15
N LEU A 261 11.79 -5.53 -21.33
CA LEU A 261 11.10 -6.23 -20.24
C LEU A 261 10.10 -7.27 -20.76
N LEU A 262 9.37 -6.98 -21.84
CA LEU A 262 8.49 -7.96 -22.52
C LEU A 262 9.29 -9.16 -23.05
N MET A 263 10.43 -8.91 -23.69
CA MET A 263 11.33 -9.96 -24.16
C MET A 263 11.92 -10.78 -23.00
N LEU A 264 12.27 -10.15 -21.88
CA LEU A 264 12.77 -10.87 -20.72
C LEU A 264 11.65 -11.67 -20.04
N ASN A 265 10.42 -11.15 -20.01
CA ASN A 265 9.25 -11.84 -19.48
C ASN A 265 8.87 -13.09 -20.28
N SER A 266 9.12 -13.12 -21.59
CA SER A 266 8.92 -14.35 -22.39
C SER A 266 9.93 -15.46 -22.05
N LYS A 267 11.06 -15.12 -21.42
CA LYS A 267 12.12 -16.05 -21.01
C LYS A 267 12.11 -16.37 -19.51
N ALA A 268 11.65 -15.43 -18.69
CA ALA A 268 11.44 -15.56 -17.26
C ALA A 268 10.04 -15.01 -16.95
N LYS A 269 9.05 -15.90 -16.94
CA LYS A 269 7.64 -15.57 -16.77
C LYS A 269 7.39 -14.94 -15.39
N ASP A 270 6.27 -14.24 -15.28
CA ASP A 270 5.79 -13.55 -14.07
C ASP A 270 6.62 -12.33 -13.65
N LEU A 271 7.40 -11.75 -14.59
CA LEU A 271 7.98 -10.42 -14.43
C LEU A 271 6.84 -9.39 -14.36
N SER A 272 6.71 -8.72 -13.21
CA SER A 272 5.80 -7.59 -13.03
C SER A 272 6.55 -6.28 -13.24
N PHE A 273 6.05 -5.45 -14.15
CA PHE A 273 6.60 -4.12 -14.41
C PHE A 273 5.47 -3.14 -14.72
N ILE A 274 5.66 -1.89 -14.31
CA ILE A 274 4.70 -0.80 -14.53
C ILE A 274 5.47 0.35 -15.17
N THR A 275 4.86 0.98 -16.17
CA THR A 275 5.37 2.22 -16.74
C THR A 275 4.55 3.38 -16.20
N LEU A 276 5.21 4.32 -15.51
CA LEU A 276 4.58 5.56 -15.10
C LEU A 276 4.58 6.52 -16.29
N THR A 277 3.42 7.06 -16.62
CA THR A 277 3.23 8.05 -17.69
C THR A 277 2.30 9.16 -17.20
N ALA A 278 2.27 10.27 -17.92
CA ALA A 278 1.39 11.38 -17.59
C ALA A 278 -0.09 10.96 -17.63
N LYS A 279 -0.90 11.49 -16.71
CA LYS A 279 -2.34 11.20 -16.58
C LYS A 279 -3.08 11.34 -17.92
N GLU A 280 -2.74 12.39 -18.66
CA GLU A 280 -3.33 12.73 -19.97
C GLU A 280 -3.08 11.65 -21.04
N LYS A 281 -1.98 10.89 -20.91
CA LYS A 281 -1.55 9.89 -21.90
C LYS A 281 -2.03 8.47 -21.59
N ILE A 282 -2.44 8.19 -20.35
CA ILE A 282 -2.89 6.86 -19.94
C ILE A 282 -4.41 6.72 -19.95
N CYS A 283 -5.16 7.83 -19.85
CA CYS A 283 -6.62 7.78 -19.82
C CYS A 283 -7.15 7.33 -21.19
N PRO A 284 -7.82 6.16 -21.28
CA PRO A 284 -8.29 5.62 -22.56
C PRO A 284 -9.41 6.46 -23.20
N PHE A 285 -9.98 7.40 -22.43
CA PHE A 285 -11.06 8.29 -22.84
C PHE A 285 -10.62 9.77 -22.98
N GLY A 286 -9.32 10.10 -22.90
CA GLY A 286 -8.80 11.47 -23.01
C GLY A 286 -8.69 12.23 -21.68
N LEU A 287 -8.72 13.58 -21.70
CA LEU A 287 -8.44 14.46 -20.55
C LEU A 287 -9.58 14.55 -19.50
N ALA A 288 -10.32 13.46 -19.27
CA ALA A 288 -11.46 13.44 -18.34
C ALA A 288 -11.41 12.30 -17.32
N CYS A 289 -10.21 11.89 -16.88
CA CYS A 289 -10.07 11.01 -15.71
C CYS A 289 -10.02 11.85 -14.39
N ASN A 290 -10.89 12.88 -14.28
CA ASN A 290 -11.01 14.02 -13.32
C ASN A 290 -10.14 15.28 -13.61
N PRO A 291 -10.65 16.32 -14.30
CA PRO A 291 -10.26 17.71 -14.04
C PRO A 291 -10.68 18.16 -12.63
#